data_AF-A0A370U8W7-F1
#
_entry.id   AF-A0A370U8W7-F1
#
_cell.length_a   1.000
_cell.length_b   1.000
_cell.length_c   1.000
_cell.angle_alpha   90.00
_cell.angle_beta   90.00
_cell.angle_gamma   90.00
#
_symmetry.space_group_name_H-M   'P 1'
#
loop_
_entity.id
_entity.type
_entity.pdbx_description
1 polymer ?
#
loop_
_entity_poly.entity_id
_entity_poly.type
_entity_poly.pdbx_seq_one_letter_code
_entity_poly.pdbx_strand_id
1 'polypeptide(L)'
;MKIHSELDFYERVTIRNLLHHTSGIPDYMRMVMKYRKGEELFTISEMINLYKKERPKLNFKPSEKFEYSNTGYVLLSEIVARVSNQTFSEFMWENIFSVLGMKDTQVFNLISEGAPSNRVYVFLANATP
;
A
#
# COMPACT_ATOMS: atom_id res chain seq x y z
N MET A 1 -9.45 11.44 12.73
CA MET A 1 -9.40 11.22 11.27
C MET A 1 -9.56 9.74 11.00
N LYS A 2 -10.58 9.34 10.23
CA LYS A 2 -10.79 7.94 9.82
C LYS A 2 -9.75 7.58 8.75
N ILE A 3 -9.26 6.35 8.78
CA ILE A 3 -8.18 5.87 7.89
C ILE A 3 -8.65 5.78 6.45
N HIS A 4 -9.86 5.27 6.24
CA HIS A 4 -10.43 5.09 4.91
C HIS A 4 -11.91 4.78 5.08
N SER A 5 -12.81 5.56 4.45
CA SER A 5 -14.27 5.38 4.61
C SER A 5 -14.72 3.96 4.28
N GLU A 6 -14.03 3.30 3.34
CA GLU A 6 -14.37 1.92 2.95
C GLU A 6 -13.84 0.84 3.91
N LEU A 7 -12.94 1.20 4.83
CA LEU A 7 -12.38 0.30 5.86
C LEU A 7 -12.79 0.73 7.27
N ASP A 8 -13.90 1.45 7.39
CA ASP A 8 -14.42 1.98 8.66
C ASP A 8 -14.75 0.89 9.70
N PHE A 9 -14.84 -0.37 9.28
CA PHE A 9 -15.01 -1.52 10.17
C PHE A 9 -13.77 -1.82 11.05
N TYR A 10 -12.61 -1.23 10.74
CA TYR A 10 -11.46 -1.21 11.66
C TYR A 10 -11.56 -0.06 12.64
N GLU A 11 -12.62 -0.11 13.46
CA GLU A 11 -12.87 0.88 14.49
C GLU A 11 -11.63 1.01 15.41
N ARG A 12 -11.27 2.25 15.73
CA ARG A 12 -10.13 2.66 16.59
C ARG A 12 -8.73 2.59 15.99
N VAL A 13 -8.53 2.04 14.80
CA VAL A 13 -7.21 2.19 14.14
C VAL A 13 -7.03 3.66 13.74
N THR A 14 -5.85 4.22 13.99
CA THR A 14 -5.51 5.62 13.64
C THR A 14 -4.39 5.71 12.61
N ILE A 15 -4.23 6.87 11.97
CA ILE A 15 -3.05 7.17 11.12
C ILE A 15 -1.74 6.94 11.88
N ARG A 16 -1.69 7.29 13.17
CA ARG A 16 -0.53 7.02 14.03
C ARG A 16 -0.25 5.52 14.10
N ASN A 17 -1.27 4.67 14.21
CA ASN A 17 -1.05 3.23 14.23
C ASN A 17 -0.49 2.69 12.92
N LEU A 18 -0.93 3.22 11.78
CA LEU A 18 -0.39 2.84 10.47
C LEU A 18 1.10 3.20 10.36
N LEU A 19 1.46 4.44 10.71
CA LEU A 19 2.84 4.94 10.67
C LEU A 19 3.78 4.17 11.60
N HIS A 20 3.30 3.71 12.75
CA HIS A 20 4.13 3.04 13.76
C HIS A 20 4.00 1.51 13.74
N HIS A 21 3.37 0.92 12.71
CA HIS A 21 3.15 -0.53 12.60
C HIS A 21 2.50 -1.15 13.85
N THR A 22 1.48 -0.49 14.39
CA THR A 22 0.74 -0.91 15.60
C THR A 22 -0.76 -1.02 15.34
N SER A 23 -1.17 -1.18 14.06
CA SER A 23 -2.58 -1.20 13.67
C SER A 23 -3.30 -2.52 13.95
N GLY A 24 -2.57 -3.63 13.92
CA GLY A 24 -3.16 -4.97 13.93
C GLY A 24 -3.84 -5.37 12.62
N ILE A 25 -3.80 -4.54 11.58
CA ILE A 25 -4.40 -4.86 10.28
C ILE A 25 -3.58 -5.97 9.62
N PRO A 26 -4.21 -7.07 9.16
CA PRO A 26 -3.51 -8.14 8.45
C PRO A 26 -2.69 -7.62 7.26
N ASP A 27 -1.54 -8.22 7.00
CA ASP A 27 -0.69 -7.82 5.89
C ASP A 27 -1.25 -8.29 4.54
N TYR A 28 -1.39 -7.37 3.58
CA TYR A 28 -2.06 -7.63 2.32
C TYR A 28 -1.27 -8.59 1.45
N MET A 29 0.06 -8.70 1.61
CA MET A 29 0.86 -9.66 0.84
C MET A 29 0.43 -11.10 1.15
N ARG A 30 0.02 -11.38 2.39
CA ARG A 30 -0.54 -12.70 2.75
C ARG A 30 -1.86 -12.97 2.03
N MET A 31 -2.68 -11.93 1.85
CA MET A 31 -3.93 -12.04 1.10
C MET A 31 -3.66 -12.20 -0.39
N VAL A 32 -2.73 -11.43 -0.95
CA VAL A 32 -2.28 -11.60 -2.35
C VAL A 32 -1.80 -13.02 -2.60
N MET A 33 -0.92 -13.56 -1.76
CA MET A 33 -0.45 -14.95 -1.92
C MET A 33 -1.57 -15.99 -1.85
N LYS A 34 -2.65 -15.70 -1.11
CA LYS A 34 -3.79 -16.62 -0.96
C LYS A 34 -4.81 -16.51 -2.11
N TYR A 35 -5.04 -15.31 -2.62
CA TYR A 35 -6.15 -15.01 -3.54
C TYR A 35 -5.71 -14.70 -4.97
N ARG A 36 -4.43 -14.35 -5.21
CA ARG A 36 -3.89 -14.09 -6.56
C ARG A 36 -3.78 -15.39 -7.34
N LYS A 37 -4.16 -15.35 -8.62
CA LYS A 37 -3.93 -16.42 -9.58
C LYS A 37 -2.81 -15.99 -10.53
N GLY A 38 -1.72 -16.74 -10.56
CA GLY A 38 -0.60 -16.47 -11.50
C GLY A 38 0.07 -15.11 -11.30
N GLU A 39 0.43 -14.46 -12.42
CA GLU A 39 1.24 -13.24 -12.45
C GLU A 39 0.41 -11.94 -12.53
N GLU A 40 -0.91 -12.00 -12.29
CA GLU A 40 -1.81 -10.84 -12.41
C GLU A 40 -1.39 -9.67 -11.51
N LEU A 41 -1.39 -8.44 -12.02
CA LEU A 41 -1.09 -7.27 -11.18
C LEU A 41 -2.12 -7.16 -10.05
N PHE A 42 -1.66 -6.78 -8.85
CA PHE A 42 -2.54 -6.55 -7.71
C PHE A 42 -2.46 -5.08 -7.29
N THR A 43 -3.49 -4.33 -7.66
CA THR A 43 -3.62 -2.89 -7.42
C THR A 43 -4.08 -2.60 -5.98
N ILE A 44 -3.86 -1.35 -5.55
CA ILE A 44 -4.37 -0.86 -4.25
C ILE A 44 -5.89 -0.97 -4.19
N SER A 45 -6.59 -0.68 -5.29
CA SER A 45 -8.04 -0.80 -5.38
C SER A 45 -8.53 -2.24 -5.20
N GLU A 46 -7.83 -3.22 -5.78
CA GLU A 46 -8.14 -4.65 -5.59
C GLU A 46 -7.88 -5.10 -4.16
N MET A 47 -6.80 -4.62 -3.53
CA MET A 47 -6.54 -4.82 -2.11
C MET A 47 -7.71 -4.31 -1.26
N ILE A 48 -8.12 -3.05 -1.45
CA ILE A 48 -9.20 -2.45 -0.66
C ILE A 48 -10.52 -3.22 -0.88
N ASN A 49 -10.84 -3.58 -2.12
CA ASN A 49 -12.03 -4.38 -2.44
C ASN A 49 -12.00 -5.76 -1.78
N LEU A 50 -10.84 -6.41 -1.73
CA LEU A 50 -10.67 -7.68 -1.05
C LEU A 50 -10.89 -7.53 0.47
N TYR A 51 -10.38 -6.48 1.09
CA TYR A 51 -10.60 -6.21 2.51
C TYR A 51 -12.06 -5.89 2.82
N LYS A 52 -12.75 -5.13 1.95
CA LYS A 52 -14.19 -4.86 2.07
C LYS A 52 -15.01 -6.13 2.02
N LYS A 53 -14.63 -7.06 1.14
CA LYS A 53 -15.31 -8.36 0.93
C LYS A 53 -15.06 -9.31 2.09
N GLU A 54 -13.79 -9.58 2.41
CA GLU A 54 -13.40 -10.62 3.38
C GLU A 54 -13.50 -10.14 4.83
N ARG A 55 -13.47 -8.82 5.07
CA ARG A 55 -13.49 -8.17 6.38
C ARG A 55 -12.60 -8.89 7.42
N PRO A 56 -11.30 -9.07 7.13
CA PRO A 56 -10.47 -9.89 7.98
C PRO A 56 -10.30 -9.23 9.34
N LYS A 57 -10.38 -10.02 10.42
CA LYS A 57 -10.22 -9.53 11.79
C LYS A 57 -8.81 -8.95 11.99
N LEU A 58 -8.68 -7.99 12.91
CA LEU A 58 -7.37 -7.55 13.36
C LEU A 58 -6.61 -8.73 14.00
N ASN A 59 -5.31 -8.82 13.72
CA ASN A 59 -4.41 -9.79 14.34
C ASN A 59 -4.25 -9.54 15.85
N PHE A 60 -4.38 -8.28 16.27
CA PHE A 60 -4.29 -7.81 17.66
C PHE A 60 -4.94 -6.42 17.77
N LYS A 61 -5.17 -5.91 18.99
CA LYS A 61 -5.81 -4.61 19.18
C LYS A 61 -4.87 -3.47 18.75
N PRO A 62 -5.39 -2.33 18.24
CA PRO A 62 -4.55 -1.20 17.90
C PRO A 62 -3.73 -0.74 19.12
N SER A 63 -2.46 -0.41 18.90
CA SER A 63 -1.49 -0.02 19.95
C SER A 63 -1.09 -1.12 20.93
N GLU A 64 -1.57 -2.36 20.79
CA GLU A 64 -1.23 -3.46 21.72
C GLU A 64 0.24 -3.90 21.59
N LYS A 65 0.74 -3.99 20.35
CA LYS A 65 2.12 -4.37 20.05
C LYS A 65 2.56 -3.85 18.68
N PHE A 66 3.85 -3.98 18.39
CA PHE A 66 4.44 -3.72 17.09
C PHE A 66 4.39 -4.99 16.22
N GLU A 67 3.91 -4.87 14.99
CA GLU A 67 4.02 -5.88 13.93
C GLU A 67 4.14 -5.16 12.59
N TYR A 68 5.29 -5.34 11.92
CA TYR A 68 5.56 -4.71 10.63
C TYR A 68 4.45 -5.04 9.62
N SER A 69 3.97 -4.01 8.92
CA SER A 69 2.81 -4.12 8.03
C SER A 69 3.00 -3.20 6.82
N ASN A 70 3.08 -3.79 5.63
CA ASN A 70 3.08 -3.05 4.37
C ASN A 70 1.70 -2.44 4.10
N THR A 71 0.63 -3.11 4.54
CA THR A 71 -0.75 -2.60 4.42
C THR A 71 -0.87 -1.22 5.05
N GLY A 72 -0.21 -0.98 6.18
CA GLY A 72 -0.21 0.33 6.83
C GLY A 72 0.26 1.45 5.91
N TYR A 73 1.37 1.24 5.20
CA TYR A 73 1.93 2.24 4.29
C TYR A 73 1.15 2.37 2.98
N VAL A 74 0.58 1.28 2.46
CA VAL A 74 -0.32 1.36 1.30
C VAL A 74 -1.56 2.21 1.62
N LEU A 75 -2.15 2.02 2.81
CA LEU A 75 -3.27 2.85 3.25
C LEU A 75 -2.86 4.31 3.47
N LEU A 76 -1.64 4.57 3.97
CA LEU A 76 -1.12 5.93 4.10
C LEU A 76 -0.95 6.63 2.73
N SER A 77 -0.42 5.94 1.72
CA SER A 77 -0.33 6.52 0.36
C SER A 77 -1.70 6.84 -0.23
N GLU A 78 -2.71 5.99 0.04
CA GLU A 78 -4.09 6.23 -0.38
C GLU A 78 -4.73 7.42 0.36
N ILE A 79 -4.45 7.58 1.65
CA ILE A 79 -4.89 8.76 2.42
C ILE A 79 -4.31 10.04 1.82
N VAL A 80 -3.00 10.05 1.53
CA VAL A 80 -2.33 11.21 0.91
C VAL A 80 -3.02 11.55 -0.40
N ALA A 81 -3.18 10.57 -1.30
CA ALA A 81 -3.81 10.78 -2.60
C ALA A 81 -5.23 11.37 -2.50
N ARG A 82 -6.04 10.86 -1.57
CA ARG A 82 -7.42 11.33 -1.36
C ARG A 82 -7.49 12.74 -0.80
N VAL A 83 -6.64 13.06 0.18
CA VAL A 83 -6.67 14.37 0.85
C VAL A 83 -6.07 15.45 -0.03
N SER A 84 -5.07 15.13 -0.86
CA SER A 84 -4.48 16.08 -1.81
C SER A 84 -5.28 16.20 -3.12
N ASN A 85 -6.16 15.23 -3.43
CA ASN A 85 -6.80 15.10 -4.73
C ASN A 85 -5.79 14.98 -5.89
N GLN A 86 -4.69 14.29 -5.64
CA GLN A 86 -3.62 13.98 -6.59
C GLN A 86 -3.28 12.50 -6.50
N THR A 87 -2.64 11.93 -7.52
CA THR A 87 -2.00 10.62 -7.33
C THR A 87 -0.88 10.74 -6.30
N PHE A 88 -0.55 9.64 -5.62
CA PHE A 88 0.59 9.64 -4.68
C PHE A 88 1.92 10.01 -5.36
N SER A 89 2.08 9.65 -6.65
CA SER A 89 3.26 10.00 -7.44
C SER A 89 3.38 11.51 -7.66
N GLU A 90 2.30 12.16 -8.10
CA GLU A 90 2.25 13.62 -8.30
C GLU A 90 2.52 14.35 -6.98
N PHE A 91 1.89 13.92 -5.89
CA PHE A 91 2.10 14.52 -4.57
C PHE A 91 3.57 14.44 -4.14
N MET A 92 4.21 13.27 -4.29
CA MET A 92 5.61 13.08 -3.95
C MET A 92 6.53 13.94 -4.83
N TRP A 93 6.23 14.07 -6.11
CA TRP A 93 6.98 14.92 -7.02
C TRP A 93 6.91 16.39 -6.63
N GLU A 94 5.71 16.92 -6.41
CA GLU A 94 5.48 18.33 -6.10
C GLU A 94 6.02 18.72 -4.72
N ASN A 95 5.89 17.85 -3.71
CA ASN A 95 6.13 18.23 -2.32
C ASN A 95 7.50 17.79 -1.79
N ILE A 96 8.16 16.82 -2.44
CA ILE A 96 9.43 16.24 -1.95
C ILE A 96 10.48 16.23 -3.05
N PHE A 97 10.25 15.54 -4.16
CA PHE A 97 11.31 15.28 -5.13
C PHE A 97 11.76 16.56 -5.84
N SER A 98 10.83 17.39 -6.31
CA SER A 98 11.17 18.65 -6.97
C SER A 98 11.79 19.67 -6.01
N VAL A 99 11.27 19.76 -4.77
CA VAL A 99 11.77 20.66 -3.71
C VAL A 99 13.21 20.34 -3.34
N LEU A 100 13.58 19.07 -3.31
CA LEU A 100 14.93 18.60 -2.98
C LEU A 100 15.83 18.40 -4.21
N GLY A 101 15.33 18.65 -5.42
CA GLY A 101 16.09 18.46 -6.66
C GLY A 101 16.38 17.01 -7.03
N MET A 102 15.58 16.05 -6.55
CA MET A 102 15.72 14.61 -6.78
C MET A 102 15.22 14.21 -8.17
N LYS A 103 16.01 14.49 -9.21
CA LYS A 103 15.63 14.25 -10.62
C LYS A 103 15.63 12.77 -11.02
N ASP A 104 16.37 11.94 -10.30
CA ASP A 104 16.52 10.50 -10.57
C ASP A 104 15.72 9.64 -9.59
N THR A 105 14.55 10.12 -9.15
CA THR A 105 13.67 9.43 -8.19
C THR A 105 12.22 9.54 -8.63
N GLN A 106 11.51 8.40 -8.61
CA GLN A 106 10.09 8.33 -8.96
C GLN A 106 9.35 7.33 -8.08
N VAL A 107 8.05 7.56 -7.86
CA VAL A 107 7.15 6.51 -7.34
C VAL A 107 6.85 5.55 -8.49
N PHE A 108 7.28 4.30 -8.35
CA PHE A 108 7.17 3.29 -9.41
C PHE A 108 6.16 2.21 -9.06
N ASN A 109 5.36 1.80 -10.05
CA ASN A 109 4.62 0.55 -10.05
C ASN A 109 4.66 -0.09 -11.46
N LEU A 110 4.17 -1.32 -11.59
CA LEU A 110 4.26 -2.10 -12.83
C LEU A 110 3.44 -1.53 -14.00
N ILE A 111 2.58 -0.54 -13.76
CA ILE A 111 1.81 0.18 -14.79
C ILE A 111 2.31 1.61 -15.03
N SER A 112 3.36 2.05 -14.33
CA SER A 112 3.95 3.38 -14.51
C SER A 112 4.55 3.53 -15.91
N GLU A 113 4.21 4.63 -16.60
CA GLU A 113 4.90 5.05 -17.82
C GLU A 113 6.37 5.36 -17.51
N GLY A 114 7.28 5.08 -18.46
CA GLY A 114 8.72 5.30 -18.27
C GLY A 114 9.41 4.25 -17.40
N ALA A 115 8.82 3.05 -17.26
CA ALA A 115 9.48 1.92 -16.59
C ALA A 115 10.87 1.67 -17.22
N PRO A 116 11.96 1.60 -16.43
CA PRO A 116 13.29 1.32 -16.96
C PRO A 116 13.28 0.02 -17.76
N SER A 117 13.89 0.04 -18.94
CA SER A 117 14.04 -1.14 -19.81
C SER A 117 14.84 -2.24 -19.13
N ASN A 118 15.85 -1.86 -18.33
CA ASN A 118 16.66 -2.77 -17.52
C ASN A 118 16.26 -2.66 -16.06
N ARG A 119 15.33 -3.51 -15.61
CA ARG A 119 14.89 -3.58 -14.22
C ARG A 119 14.95 -5.01 -13.70
N VAL A 120 15.25 -5.15 -12.41
CA VAL A 120 15.11 -6.43 -11.72
C VAL A 120 13.62 -6.69 -11.52
N TYR A 121 13.11 -7.77 -12.09
CA TYR A 121 11.76 -8.25 -11.82
C TYR A 121 11.73 -8.84 -10.41
N VAL A 122 11.15 -8.12 -9.46
CA VAL A 122 10.95 -8.61 -8.10
C VAL A 122 9.80 -9.63 -8.14
N PHE A 123 10.17 -10.91 -8.03
CA PHE A 123 9.30 -12.10 -8.03
C PHE A 123 8.45 -12.33 -9.29
N LEU A 124 9.08 -12.83 -10.36
CA LEU A 124 8.44 -13.84 -11.20
C LEU A 124 8.75 -15.20 -10.55
N ALA A 125 7.78 -15.75 -9.83
CA ALA A 125 7.87 -17.14 -9.40
C ALA A 125 7.73 -18.00 -10.66
N ASN A 126 8.88 -18.45 -11.18
CA ASN A 126 9.10 -19.37 -12.31
C ASN A 126 9.68 -18.77 -13.60
N ALA A 127 10.82 -18.09 -13.51
CA ALA A 127 11.79 -18.18 -14.60
C ALA A 127 12.68 -19.41 -14.36
N THR A 128 12.22 -20.58 -14.79
CA THR A 128 13.14 -21.70 -15.07
C THR A 128 14.07 -21.30 -16.24
N PRO A 129 15.35 -21.68 -16.19
CA PRO A 129 16.35 -21.31 -17.20
C PRO A 129 16.03 -21.85 -18.61
#